data_AF-A0A401Q015-F1
#
_entry.id   AF-A0A401Q015-F1
#
_cell.length_a   1.000
_cell.length_b   1.000
_cell.length_c   1.000
_cell.angle_alpha   90.00
_cell.angle_beta   90.00
_cell.angle_gamma   90.00
#
_symmetry.space_group_name_H-M   'P 1'
#
loop_
_entity.id
_entity.type
_entity.pdbx_description
1 polymer ?
#
loop_
_entity_poly.entity_id
_entity_poly.type
_entity_poly.pdbx_seq_one_letter_code
_entity_poly.pdbx_strand_id
1 'polypeptide(L)'
;MSKDTELLPNLRSHRNLNRQKTNCTCVTRKSFVKNHYPRVKHIVVDEAQNFRTENGEWYSKAERLRTALDTHLNGPGVFWIFIDYFQMSHIFSNGLPRVEDQDPREELTRGVRNARKIHELVHLNMRKIIELPNNKMRHGFLTKLADAANCGHSLPGEVTIFQKTRKEIAEYIGDKIKHYLEAGYTTKQMAILCSTQKKCSSYSTRLQRELKTLKLDFATADDFDHPLDTVILDSVRRFSGLEKPIIFGIDPVPHHTQRELTAAILICLASRAMTQLHVLYEK
;
A
#
# COMPACT_ATOMS: atom_id res chain seq x y z
N MET A 1 -9.89 -44.56 0.94
CA MET A 1 -8.45 -44.34 0.65
C MET A 1 -8.33 -43.06 -0.17
N SER A 2 -7.50 -42.12 0.30
CA SER A 2 -7.14 -40.75 -0.19
C SER A 2 -7.82 -40.23 -1.47
N LYS A 3 -8.50 -39.08 -1.56
CA LYS A 3 -8.26 -37.70 -1.05
C LYS A 3 -6.82 -37.20 -1.24
N ASP A 4 -6.57 -36.55 -2.37
CA ASP A 4 -5.57 -35.50 -2.49
C ASP A 4 -6.23 -34.23 -3.03
N THR A 5 -6.53 -33.33 -2.10
CA THR A 5 -6.93 -31.96 -2.34
C THR A 5 -5.65 -31.14 -2.22
N GLU A 6 -4.99 -30.79 -3.32
CA GLU A 6 -3.86 -29.87 -3.29
C GLU A 6 -4.36 -28.45 -3.01
N LEU A 7 -4.15 -28.05 -1.76
CA LEU A 7 -4.33 -26.71 -1.25
C LEU A 7 -3.31 -25.77 -1.92
N LEU A 8 -3.83 -24.75 -2.62
CA LEU A 8 -3.06 -23.62 -3.12
C LEU A 8 -2.24 -22.96 -1.98
N PRO A 9 -0.93 -22.74 -2.13
CA PRO A 9 -0.14 -22.04 -1.12
C PRO A 9 -0.46 -20.54 -1.12
N ASN A 10 -0.79 -20.04 0.07
CA ASN A 10 -0.94 -18.63 0.42
C ASN A 10 0.18 -17.74 -0.15
N LEU A 11 -0.23 -16.67 -0.83
CA LEU A 11 0.61 -15.55 -1.28
C LEU A 11 1.29 -14.88 -0.06
N ARG A 12 2.57 -15.20 0.15
CA ARG A 12 3.45 -14.56 1.15
C ARG A 12 4.41 -13.59 0.43
N SER A 13 4.52 -12.38 0.99
CA SER A 13 5.59 -11.37 0.83
C SER A 13 6.60 -11.57 -0.31
N HIS A 14 6.60 -10.64 -1.27
CA HIS A 14 7.32 -10.63 -2.56
C HIS A 14 8.85 -10.73 -2.53
N ARG A 15 9.52 -10.95 -1.39
CA ARG A 15 10.98 -11.03 -1.32
C ARG A 15 11.58 -12.41 -1.00
N ASN A 16 10.79 -13.39 -0.55
CA ASN A 16 11.30 -14.73 -0.21
C ASN A 16 10.64 -15.85 -1.03
N LEU A 17 10.64 -15.72 -2.35
CA LEU A 17 10.54 -16.88 -3.24
C LEU A 17 11.89 -17.60 -3.24
N ASN A 18 11.89 -18.80 -2.68
CA ASN A 18 13.01 -19.73 -2.61
C ASN A 18 13.82 -19.79 -3.92
N ARG A 19 15.15 -19.85 -3.77
CA ARG A 19 16.19 -20.10 -4.78
C ARG A 19 16.04 -21.45 -5.51
N GLN A 20 14.91 -21.66 -6.18
CA GLN A 20 14.92 -22.35 -7.47
C GLN A 20 15.31 -21.30 -8.51
N LYS A 21 16.04 -21.67 -9.56
CA LYS A 21 16.49 -20.76 -10.65
C LYS A 21 15.27 -20.13 -11.33
N THR A 22 14.70 -19.09 -10.74
CA THR A 22 13.71 -18.25 -11.37
C THR A 22 14.48 -17.21 -12.15
N ASN A 23 14.24 -17.12 -13.47
CA ASN A 23 14.84 -16.12 -14.35
C ASN A 23 14.26 -14.71 -14.11
N CYS A 24 13.84 -14.41 -12.88
CA CYS A 24 13.15 -13.18 -12.49
C CYS A 24 13.99 -12.42 -11.47
N THR A 25 14.18 -11.13 -11.71
CA THR A 25 14.93 -10.25 -10.81
C THR A 25 14.02 -9.12 -10.35
N CYS A 26 13.73 -9.08 -9.05
CA CYS A 26 13.00 -7.97 -8.44
C CYS A 26 13.99 -6.87 -8.04
N VAL A 27 13.76 -5.64 -8.51
CA VAL A 27 14.60 -4.48 -8.19
C VAL A 27 13.74 -3.27 -7.89
N THR A 28 14.25 -2.37 -7.06
CA THR A 28 13.59 -1.08 -6.85
C THR A 28 13.70 -0.23 -8.11
N ARG A 29 12.76 0.70 -8.31
CA ARG A 29 12.83 1.69 -9.40
C ARG A 29 14.18 2.40 -9.47
N LYS A 30 14.75 2.79 -8.33
CA LYS A 30 16.05 3.46 -8.26
C LYS A 30 17.19 2.58 -8.79
N SER A 31 17.24 1.30 -8.39
CA SER A 31 18.20 0.34 -8.94
C SER A 31 17.94 0.07 -10.41
N PHE A 32 16.68 -0.07 -10.81
CA PHE A 32 16.30 -0.30 -12.20
C PHE A 32 16.80 0.82 -13.10
N VAL A 33 16.65 2.09 -12.72
CA VAL A 33 17.13 3.20 -13.56
C VAL A 33 18.66 3.25 -13.62
N LYS A 34 19.36 2.98 -12.51
CA LYS A 34 20.82 3.05 -12.42
C LYS A 34 21.58 1.93 -13.13
N ASN A 35 21.07 0.70 -13.05
CA ASN A 35 21.83 -0.47 -13.50
C ASN A 35 21.52 -0.87 -14.95
N HIS A 36 22.41 -1.62 -15.56
CA HIS A 36 22.18 -2.21 -16.88
C HIS A 36 21.57 -3.61 -16.74
N TYR A 37 20.60 -3.92 -17.61
CA TYR A 37 19.89 -5.19 -17.61
C TYR A 37 19.89 -5.76 -19.03
N PRO A 38 20.91 -6.56 -19.40
CA PRO A 38 20.96 -7.16 -20.72
C PRO A 38 19.95 -8.30 -20.82
N ARG A 39 19.32 -8.48 -21.97
CA ARG A 39 18.44 -9.63 -22.29
C ARG A 39 17.18 -9.75 -21.41
N VAL A 40 16.53 -8.63 -21.12
CA VAL A 40 15.23 -8.61 -20.41
C VAL A 40 14.11 -8.91 -21.41
N LYS A 41 13.37 -10.00 -21.20
CA LYS A 41 12.23 -10.36 -22.07
C LYS A 41 10.92 -9.71 -21.66
N HIS A 42 10.72 -9.58 -20.36
CA HIS A 42 9.45 -9.12 -19.78
C HIS A 42 9.74 -8.21 -18.59
N ILE A 43 8.93 -7.17 -18.45
CA ILE A 43 8.99 -6.20 -17.36
C ILE A 43 7.61 -6.15 -16.72
N VAL A 44 7.56 -6.32 -15.41
CA VAL A 44 6.35 -6.13 -14.61
C VAL A 44 6.64 -5.05 -13.58
N VAL A 45 5.81 -4.03 -13.55
CA VAL A 45 5.90 -2.91 -12.61
C VAL A 45 4.69 -2.95 -11.72
N ASP A 46 4.94 -3.05 -10.42
CA ASP A 46 3.91 -3.01 -9.39
C ASP A 46 3.94 -1.66 -8.65
N GLU A 47 2.78 -1.26 -8.12
CA GLU A 47 2.58 -0.03 -7.34
C GLU A 47 3.14 1.23 -8.04
N ALA A 48 2.93 1.33 -9.37
CA ALA A 48 3.54 2.36 -10.22
C ALA A 48 3.14 3.79 -9.84
N GLN A 49 1.99 3.99 -9.18
CA GLN A 49 1.59 5.30 -8.64
C GLN A 49 2.56 5.86 -7.59
N ASN A 50 3.40 5.03 -6.97
CA ASN A 50 4.40 5.46 -5.99
C ASN A 50 5.74 5.88 -6.63
N PHE A 51 5.88 5.69 -7.95
CA PHE A 51 7.13 5.98 -8.65
C PHE A 51 7.28 7.48 -8.86
N ARG A 52 8.53 7.94 -8.94
CA ARG A 52 8.88 9.35 -9.15
C ARG A 52 9.98 9.45 -10.20
N THR A 53 9.94 10.48 -11.04
CA THR A 53 10.95 10.70 -12.09
C THR A 53 12.28 11.26 -11.56
N GLU A 54 12.39 11.60 -10.28
CA GLU A 54 13.60 12.19 -9.65
C GLU A 54 14.90 11.39 -9.83
N ASN A 55 14.82 10.07 -10.08
CA ASN A 55 16.01 9.24 -10.35
C ASN A 55 16.11 8.81 -11.83
N GLY A 56 15.38 9.49 -12.72
CA GLY A 56 15.36 9.28 -14.17
C GLY A 56 14.06 8.68 -14.73
N GLU A 57 13.95 8.74 -16.05
CA GLU A 57 12.80 8.31 -16.86
C GLU A 57 12.70 6.77 -16.94
N TRP A 58 12.15 6.17 -15.89
CA TRP A 58 12.04 4.71 -15.77
C TRP A 58 11.14 4.09 -16.86
N TYR A 59 10.06 4.77 -17.24
CA TYR A 59 9.12 4.28 -18.25
C TYR A 59 9.81 4.19 -19.61
N SER A 60 10.46 5.28 -20.05
CA SER A 60 11.22 5.31 -21.29
C SER A 60 12.36 4.28 -21.32
N LYS A 61 12.97 3.99 -20.16
CA LYS A 61 13.96 2.91 -20.06
C LYS A 61 13.32 1.53 -20.26
N ALA A 62 12.17 1.27 -19.63
CA ALA A 62 11.45 0.01 -19.78
C ALA A 62 10.97 -0.20 -21.22
N GLU A 63 10.44 0.85 -21.86
CA GLU A 63 10.05 0.85 -23.27
C GLU A 63 11.22 0.49 -24.19
N ARG A 64 12.40 1.10 -24.00
CA ARG A 64 13.59 0.74 -24.79
C ARG A 64 14.03 -0.69 -24.58
N LEU A 65 13.99 -1.19 -23.35
CA LEU A 65 14.39 -2.57 -23.05
C LEU A 65 13.44 -3.59 -23.70
N ARG A 66 12.11 -3.37 -23.62
CA ARG A 66 11.15 -4.29 -24.22
C ARG A 66 11.15 -4.27 -25.75
N THR A 67 11.69 -3.22 -26.38
CA THR A 67 11.71 -3.05 -27.84
C THR A 67 13.10 -3.26 -28.44
N ALA A 68 14.10 -3.61 -27.63
CA ALA A 68 15.48 -3.76 -28.08
C ALA A 68 15.63 -4.92 -29.08
N LEU A 69 16.04 -4.59 -30.32
CA LEU A 69 16.13 -5.54 -31.43
C LEU A 69 17.08 -6.71 -31.16
N ASP A 70 18.13 -6.50 -30.36
CA ASP A 70 19.10 -7.53 -29.98
C ASP A 70 18.50 -8.64 -29.10
N THR A 71 17.44 -8.32 -28.38
CA THR A 71 16.75 -9.21 -27.44
C THR A 71 15.39 -9.68 -28.00
N HIS A 72 14.79 -8.88 -28.87
CA HIS A 72 13.40 -8.98 -29.31
C HIS A 72 13.26 -9.06 -30.85
N LEU A 73 13.98 -10.01 -31.47
CA LEU A 73 14.00 -10.21 -32.93
C LEU A 73 12.61 -10.43 -33.57
N ASN A 74 11.69 -11.04 -32.81
CA ASN A 74 10.34 -11.41 -33.29
C ASN A 74 9.23 -10.50 -32.76
N GLY A 75 9.58 -9.30 -32.30
CA GLY A 75 8.64 -8.34 -31.74
C GLY A 75 8.84 -8.08 -30.24
N PRO A 76 8.16 -7.06 -29.70
CA PRO A 76 8.46 -6.52 -28.39
C PRO A 76 8.18 -7.51 -27.26
N GLY A 77 8.96 -7.37 -26.19
CA GLY A 77 8.71 -7.99 -24.91
C GLY A 77 7.42 -7.49 -24.25
N VAL A 78 7.05 -8.18 -23.18
CA VAL A 78 5.84 -7.86 -22.42
C VAL A 78 6.16 -6.80 -21.38
N PHE A 79 5.29 -5.80 -21.24
CA PHE A 79 5.43 -4.75 -20.25
C PHE A 79 4.09 -4.51 -19.53
N TRP A 80 3.98 -5.05 -18.32
CA TRP A 80 2.79 -4.88 -17.46
C TRP A 80 3.05 -3.80 -16.42
N ILE A 81 2.05 -2.93 -16.22
CA ILE A 81 2.07 -1.89 -15.20
C ILE A 81 0.79 -2.01 -14.36
N PHE A 82 0.96 -2.31 -13.09
CA PHE A 82 -0.10 -2.28 -12.11
C PHE A 82 -0.10 -0.92 -11.41
N ILE A 83 -1.25 -0.25 -11.44
CA ILE A 83 -1.43 1.10 -10.90
C ILE A 83 -2.81 1.27 -10.28
N ASP A 84 -2.85 1.99 -9.16
CA ASP A 84 -4.06 2.54 -8.57
C ASP A 84 -3.95 4.07 -8.47
N TYR A 85 -4.71 4.78 -9.30
CA TYR A 85 -4.70 6.24 -9.35
C TYR A 85 -5.30 6.91 -8.10
N PHE A 86 -6.19 6.24 -7.38
CA PHE A 86 -6.75 6.76 -6.13
C PHE A 86 -5.74 6.69 -4.98
N GLN A 87 -4.73 5.83 -5.09
CA GLN A 87 -3.63 5.71 -4.13
C GLN A 87 -2.42 6.60 -4.48
N MET A 88 -2.54 7.52 -5.44
CA MET A 88 -1.47 8.45 -5.79
C MET A 88 -1.27 9.51 -4.69
N SER A 89 -0.42 9.19 -3.72
CA SER A 89 -0.23 9.97 -2.49
C SER A 89 0.88 11.02 -2.57
N HIS A 90 1.25 11.49 -3.77
CA HIS A 90 2.24 12.56 -3.98
C HIS A 90 1.95 13.39 -5.23
N ILE A 91 2.50 14.61 -5.26
CA ILE A 91 2.33 15.56 -6.37
C ILE A 91 3.37 15.41 -7.50
N PHE A 92 4.41 14.60 -7.29
CA PHE A 92 5.48 14.44 -8.27
C PHE A 92 5.02 13.62 -9.48
N SER A 93 5.61 13.89 -10.65
CA SER A 93 5.41 13.05 -11.83
C SER A 93 5.83 11.61 -11.54
N ASN A 94 4.95 10.67 -11.88
CA ASN A 94 5.21 9.24 -11.78
C ASN A 94 5.90 8.67 -13.01
N GLY A 95 6.12 9.46 -14.06
CA GLY A 95 6.80 9.05 -15.29
C GLY A 95 5.96 8.21 -16.25
N LEU A 96 4.68 7.99 -15.95
CA LEU A 96 3.76 7.32 -16.86
C LEU A 96 3.30 8.25 -17.98
N PRO A 97 2.94 7.70 -19.15
CA PRO A 97 2.25 8.45 -20.19
C PRO A 97 0.89 8.95 -19.70
N ARG A 98 0.21 9.79 -20.48
CA ARG A 98 -1.12 10.27 -20.11
C ARG A 98 -2.12 9.10 -20.09
N VAL A 99 -3.22 9.25 -19.37
CA VAL A 99 -4.21 8.16 -19.20
C VAL A 99 -4.83 7.76 -20.54
N GLU A 100 -4.94 8.71 -21.46
CA GLU A 100 -5.46 8.51 -22.81
C GLU A 100 -4.50 7.68 -23.68
N ASP A 101 -3.20 7.73 -23.37
CA ASP A 101 -2.13 7.00 -24.08
C ASP A 101 -1.84 5.63 -23.44
N GLN A 102 -2.61 5.22 -22.42
CA GLN A 102 -2.47 3.94 -21.71
C GLN A 102 -3.43 2.90 -22.27
N ASP A 103 -3.13 2.43 -23.48
CA ASP A 103 -3.87 1.38 -24.18
C ASP A 103 -2.91 0.26 -24.64
N PRO A 104 -3.28 -1.03 -24.49
CA PRO A 104 -4.48 -1.55 -23.83
C PRO A 104 -4.44 -1.42 -22.30
N ARG A 105 -5.63 -1.35 -21.66
CA ARG A 105 -5.77 -1.39 -20.19
C ARG A 105 -6.92 -2.28 -19.74
N GLU A 106 -6.75 -2.86 -18.55
CA GLU A 106 -7.78 -3.64 -17.86
C GLU A 106 -8.09 -2.98 -16.51
N GLU A 107 -9.38 -2.91 -16.17
CA GLU A 107 -9.88 -2.18 -14.99
C GLU A 107 -10.40 -3.16 -13.94
N LEU A 108 -9.68 -3.31 -12.82
CA LEU A 108 -10.08 -4.17 -11.71
C LEU A 108 -10.96 -3.40 -10.73
N THR A 109 -12.24 -3.77 -10.64
CA THR A 109 -13.25 -3.01 -9.88
C THR A 109 -13.80 -3.75 -8.66
N ARG A 110 -13.50 -5.05 -8.51
CA ARG A 110 -14.00 -5.86 -7.39
C ARG A 110 -12.92 -6.02 -6.30
N GLY A 111 -13.11 -5.35 -5.17
CA GLY A 111 -12.25 -5.45 -4.00
C GLY A 111 -12.63 -6.64 -3.11
N VAL A 112 -11.66 -7.48 -2.75
CA VAL A 112 -11.90 -8.71 -1.93
C VAL A 112 -11.06 -8.77 -0.64
N ARG A 113 -10.22 -7.76 -0.39
CA ARG A 113 -9.25 -7.75 0.71
C ARG A 113 -9.73 -6.98 1.94
N ASN A 114 -10.41 -5.85 1.73
CA ASN A 114 -10.89 -4.98 2.79
C ASN A 114 -12.35 -5.29 3.12
N ALA A 115 -12.66 -5.41 4.42
CA ALA A 115 -14.01 -5.54 4.94
C ALA A 115 -14.90 -4.37 4.49
N ARG A 116 -16.21 -4.60 4.46
CA ARG A 116 -17.18 -3.70 3.83
C ARG A 116 -17.10 -2.26 4.35
N LYS A 117 -17.04 -2.05 5.67
CA LYS A 117 -16.95 -0.68 6.25
C LYS A 117 -15.66 0.04 5.86
N ILE A 118 -14.56 -0.69 5.70
CA ILE A 118 -13.27 -0.14 5.24
C ILE A 118 -13.37 0.21 3.75
N HIS A 119 -13.99 -0.66 2.95
CA HIS A 119 -14.26 -0.39 1.54
C HIS A 119 -15.17 0.84 1.35
N GLU A 120 -16.21 1.01 2.18
CA GLU A 120 -17.07 2.20 2.18
C GLU A 120 -16.27 3.48 2.46
N LEU A 121 -15.33 3.44 3.41
CA LEU A 121 -14.42 4.56 3.67
C LEU A 121 -13.53 4.84 2.45
N VAL A 122 -12.98 3.81 1.80
CA VAL A 122 -12.18 3.97 0.57
C VAL A 122 -13.02 4.62 -0.52
N HIS A 123 -14.22 4.12 -0.77
CA HIS A 123 -15.13 4.62 -1.79
C HIS A 123 -15.53 6.08 -1.56
N LEU A 124 -15.86 6.45 -0.32
CA LEU A 124 -16.11 7.84 0.06
C LEU A 124 -14.93 8.76 -0.28
N ASN A 125 -13.69 8.30 -0.04
CA ASN A 125 -12.51 9.08 -0.37
C ASN A 125 -12.19 9.09 -1.87
N MET A 126 -12.56 8.06 -2.63
CA MET A 126 -12.50 8.09 -4.10
C MET A 126 -13.37 9.23 -4.65
N ARG A 127 -14.59 9.40 -4.11
CA ARG A 127 -15.49 10.51 -4.48
C ARG A 127 -14.89 11.87 -4.17
N LYS A 128 -14.31 12.05 -2.97
CA LYS A 128 -13.60 13.28 -2.60
C LYS A 128 -12.45 13.61 -3.55
N ILE A 129 -11.73 12.60 -4.05
CA ILE A 129 -10.66 12.82 -5.04
C ILE A 129 -11.25 13.31 -6.37
N ILE A 130 -12.34 12.70 -6.84
CA ILE A 130 -12.98 13.09 -8.11
C ILE A 130 -13.46 14.55 -8.06
N GLU A 131 -14.01 14.99 -6.93
CA GLU A 131 -14.51 16.35 -6.72
C GLU A 131 -13.40 17.43 -6.69
N LEU A 132 -12.12 17.04 -6.64
CA LEU A 132 -11.02 18.01 -6.62
C LEU A 132 -10.92 18.78 -7.96
N PRO A 133 -10.79 20.13 -7.94
CA PRO A 133 -10.75 20.96 -9.16
C PRO A 133 -9.65 20.59 -10.16
N ASN A 134 -8.54 20.03 -9.67
CA ASN A 134 -7.35 19.73 -10.46
C ASN A 134 -7.45 18.39 -11.23
N ASN A 135 -8.51 17.60 -11.00
CA ASN A 135 -8.66 16.28 -11.62
C ASN A 135 -9.45 16.28 -12.94
N LYS A 136 -9.71 17.45 -13.54
CA LYS A 136 -10.53 17.59 -14.76
C LYS A 136 -10.14 16.63 -15.90
N MET A 137 -8.85 16.44 -16.18
CA MET A 137 -8.41 15.53 -17.26
C MET A 137 -8.72 14.06 -16.97
N ARG A 138 -8.66 13.63 -15.70
CA ARG A 138 -8.90 12.23 -15.30
C ARG A 138 -10.33 11.99 -14.83
N HIS A 139 -11.16 13.03 -14.78
CA HIS A 139 -12.46 13.01 -14.11
C HIS A 139 -13.37 11.92 -14.67
N GLY A 140 -13.50 11.80 -16.00
CA GLY A 140 -14.35 10.79 -16.63
C GLY A 140 -13.90 9.36 -16.35
N PHE A 141 -12.60 9.10 -16.43
CA PHE A 141 -12.03 7.77 -16.15
C PHE A 141 -12.14 7.39 -14.68
N LEU A 142 -11.76 8.27 -13.76
CA LEU A 142 -11.84 8.02 -12.31
C LEU A 142 -13.30 7.87 -11.85
N THR A 143 -14.23 8.64 -12.41
CA THR A 143 -15.66 8.50 -12.09
C THR A 143 -16.16 7.11 -12.44
N LYS A 144 -15.89 6.64 -13.67
CA LYS A 144 -16.27 5.29 -14.10
C LYS A 144 -15.68 4.20 -13.19
N LEU A 145 -14.40 4.31 -12.83
CA LEU A 145 -13.77 3.37 -11.91
C LEU A 145 -14.44 3.37 -10.52
N ALA A 146 -14.72 4.55 -9.95
CA ALA A 146 -15.38 4.65 -8.65
C ALA A 146 -16.83 4.16 -8.69
N ASP A 147 -17.54 4.36 -9.79
CA ASP A 147 -18.91 3.86 -9.98
C ASP A 147 -18.95 2.33 -10.05
N ALA A 148 -17.98 1.71 -10.72
CA ALA A 148 -17.88 0.27 -10.85
C ALA A 148 -17.30 -0.44 -9.60
N ALA A 149 -16.56 0.30 -8.77
CA ALA A 149 -15.89 -0.22 -7.58
C ALA A 149 -16.87 -0.83 -6.57
N ASN A 150 -16.69 -2.11 -6.23
CA ASN A 150 -17.55 -2.81 -5.28
C ASN A 150 -16.77 -3.75 -4.35
N CYS A 151 -17.35 -3.99 -3.17
CA CYS A 151 -16.86 -4.97 -2.22
C CYS A 151 -17.39 -6.36 -2.58
N GLY A 152 -16.50 -7.28 -2.93
CA GLY A 152 -16.82 -8.59 -3.46
C GLY A 152 -17.32 -9.61 -2.44
N HIS A 153 -17.46 -9.24 -1.16
CA HIS A 153 -17.86 -10.12 -0.07
C HIS A 153 -18.69 -9.39 1.00
N SER A 154 -19.23 -10.13 1.97
CA SER A 154 -20.14 -9.59 2.98
C SER A 154 -19.55 -9.33 4.37
N LEU A 155 -18.25 -9.56 4.57
CA LEU A 155 -17.58 -9.35 5.86
C LEU A 155 -17.71 -7.88 6.29
N PRO A 156 -18.35 -7.56 7.44
CA PRO A 156 -18.64 -6.18 7.82
C PRO A 156 -17.39 -5.38 8.18
N GLY A 157 -16.52 -5.93 9.03
CA GLY A 157 -15.39 -5.23 9.62
C GLY A 157 -15.79 -4.00 10.46
N GLU A 158 -14.78 -3.24 10.89
CA GLU A 158 -14.97 -2.05 11.70
C GLU A 158 -14.02 -0.92 11.31
N VAL A 159 -14.55 0.30 11.36
CA VAL A 159 -13.82 1.55 11.17
C VAL A 159 -14.13 2.44 12.36
N THR A 160 -13.10 2.84 13.09
CA THR A 160 -13.21 3.77 14.21
C THR A 160 -12.43 5.04 13.88
N ILE A 161 -13.06 6.21 13.99
CA ILE A 161 -12.44 7.50 13.67
C ILE A 161 -12.70 8.48 14.80
N PHE A 162 -11.65 9.08 15.35
CA PHE A 162 -11.81 10.14 16.36
C PHE A 162 -10.58 11.03 16.48
N GLN A 163 -10.73 12.13 17.23
CA GLN A 163 -9.69 13.09 17.56
C GLN A 163 -9.31 13.01 19.04
N LYS A 164 -8.01 12.97 19.34
CA LYS A 164 -7.46 12.86 20.69
C LYS A 164 -6.11 13.58 20.80
N THR A 165 -5.67 13.88 22.01
CA THR A 165 -4.30 14.35 22.25
C THR A 165 -3.31 13.23 21.97
N ARG A 166 -2.03 13.58 21.74
CA ARG A 166 -0.96 12.61 21.53
C ARG A 166 -0.87 11.55 22.64
N LYS A 167 -1.08 11.95 23.89
CA LYS A 167 -1.05 11.03 25.05
C LYS A 167 -2.19 10.02 24.96
N GLU A 168 -3.41 10.52 24.80
CA GLU A 168 -4.61 9.68 24.73
C GLU A 168 -4.61 8.76 23.49
N ILE A 169 -4.00 9.17 22.37
CA ILE A 169 -3.79 8.31 21.20
C ILE A 169 -2.90 7.11 21.56
N ALA A 170 -1.79 7.35 22.25
CA ALA A 170 -0.89 6.27 22.65
C ALA A 170 -1.55 5.31 23.63
N GLU A 171 -2.23 5.84 24.65
CA GLU A 171 -2.99 5.06 25.63
C GLU A 171 -4.08 4.20 24.95
N TYR A 172 -4.86 4.81 24.04
CA TYR A 172 -5.87 4.08 23.27
C TYR A 172 -5.28 2.92 22.47
N ILE A 173 -4.15 3.14 21.78
CA ILE A 173 -3.50 2.09 20.99
C ILE A 173 -3.01 0.96 21.91
N GLY A 174 -2.40 1.30 23.05
CA GLY A 174 -1.95 0.31 24.03
C GLY A 174 -3.11 -0.56 24.54
N ASP A 175 -4.20 0.08 24.97
CA ASP A 175 -5.40 -0.59 25.47
C ASP A 175 -6.05 -1.48 24.40
N LYS A 176 -6.14 -0.99 23.15
CA LYS A 176 -6.70 -1.78 22.04
C LYS A 176 -5.82 -2.95 21.65
N ILE A 177 -4.51 -2.79 21.61
CA ILE A 177 -3.59 -3.90 21.35
C ILE A 177 -3.75 -4.97 22.43
N LYS A 178 -3.75 -4.58 23.71
CA LYS A 178 -4.00 -5.51 24.82
C LYS A 178 -5.29 -6.28 24.64
N HIS A 179 -6.39 -5.58 24.36
CA HIS A 179 -7.69 -6.19 24.13
C HIS A 179 -7.68 -7.19 22.96
N TYR A 180 -7.03 -6.86 21.84
CA TYR A 180 -6.91 -7.78 20.72
C TYR A 180 -6.07 -9.01 21.06
N LEU A 181 -4.98 -8.87 21.82
CA LEU A 181 -4.18 -10.01 22.27
C LEU A 181 -4.97 -10.93 23.19
N GLU A 182 -5.75 -10.37 24.13
CA GLU A 182 -6.66 -11.11 25.00
C GLU A 182 -7.76 -11.85 24.20
N ALA A 183 -8.17 -11.29 23.07
CA ALA A 183 -9.11 -11.92 22.13
C ALA A 183 -8.45 -12.96 21.19
N GLY A 184 -7.15 -13.25 21.35
CA GLY A 184 -6.43 -14.28 20.59
C GLY A 184 -5.77 -13.80 19.29
N TYR A 185 -5.75 -12.50 19.01
CA TYR A 185 -4.96 -11.98 17.89
C TYR A 185 -3.47 -12.00 18.22
N THR A 186 -2.65 -12.00 17.17
CA THR A 186 -1.19 -11.90 17.28
C THR A 186 -0.69 -10.51 16.90
N THR A 187 0.45 -10.10 17.45
CA THR A 187 1.13 -8.84 17.12
C THR A 187 1.41 -8.71 15.61
N LYS A 188 1.71 -9.83 14.94
CA LYS A 188 1.94 -9.92 13.49
C LYS A 188 0.71 -9.54 12.66
N GLN A 189 -0.49 -9.51 13.24
CA GLN A 189 -1.73 -9.09 12.58
C GLN A 189 -2.03 -7.61 12.75
N MET A 190 -1.12 -6.86 13.37
CA MET A 190 -1.30 -5.45 13.70
C MET A 190 -0.18 -4.59 13.10
N ALA A 191 -0.53 -3.38 12.68
CA ALA A 191 0.45 -2.34 12.38
C ALA A 191 -0.09 -0.95 12.78
N ILE A 192 0.85 -0.07 13.15
CA ILE A 192 0.63 1.33 13.47
C ILE A 192 1.30 2.14 12.37
N LEU A 193 0.49 2.88 11.61
CA LEU A 193 0.94 3.62 10.44
C LEU A 193 0.75 5.13 10.68
N CYS A 194 1.83 5.90 10.59
CA CYS A 194 1.74 7.37 10.63
C CYS A 194 1.82 7.97 9.23
N SER A 195 1.41 9.24 9.07
CA SER A 195 1.60 9.98 7.81
C SER A 195 3.06 10.07 7.35
N THR A 196 4.00 10.20 8.29
CA THR A 196 5.44 10.37 7.99
C THR A 196 6.32 9.64 9.00
N GLN A 197 7.56 9.32 8.61
CA GLN A 197 8.55 8.73 9.51
C GLN A 197 8.85 9.62 10.72
N LYS A 198 8.91 10.94 10.52
CA LYS A 198 9.10 11.93 11.60
C LYS A 198 7.99 11.82 12.65
N LYS A 199 6.75 11.60 12.20
CA LYS A 199 5.61 11.39 13.08
C LYS A 199 5.74 10.05 13.83
N CYS A 200 6.13 8.96 13.16
CA CYS A 200 6.45 7.68 13.83
C CYS A 200 7.45 7.88 14.97
N SER A 201 8.58 8.55 14.70
CA SER A 201 9.61 8.84 15.72
C SER A 201 9.05 9.66 16.88
N SER A 202 8.17 10.63 16.63
CA SER A 202 7.56 11.47 17.67
C SER A 202 6.59 10.72 18.61
N TYR A 203 6.03 9.59 18.13
CA TYR A 203 5.14 8.72 18.91
C TYR A 203 5.87 7.53 19.53
N SER A 204 7.01 7.11 18.96
CA SER A 204 7.74 5.89 19.34
C SER A 204 7.95 5.79 20.85
N THR A 205 8.48 6.82 21.53
CA THR A 205 8.73 6.76 22.98
C THR A 205 7.46 6.53 23.80
N ARG A 206 6.34 7.16 23.42
CA ARG A 206 5.07 7.03 24.14
C ARG A 206 4.45 5.66 23.90
N LEU A 207 4.39 5.25 22.64
CA LEU A 207 3.86 3.92 22.30
C LEU A 207 4.73 2.81 22.91
N GLN A 208 6.05 2.98 22.97
CA GLN A 208 6.95 2.03 23.64
C GLN A 208 6.61 1.89 25.12
N ARG A 209 6.25 2.99 25.80
CA ARG A 209 5.86 2.94 27.21
C ARG A 209 4.61 2.10 27.40
N GLU A 210 3.61 2.28 26.55
CA GLU A 210 2.38 1.49 26.60
C GLU A 210 2.67 0.01 26.26
N LEU A 211 3.46 -0.27 25.23
CA LEU A 211 3.81 -1.63 24.80
C LEU A 211 4.73 -2.38 25.77
N LYS A 212 5.61 -1.68 26.50
CA LYS A 212 6.47 -2.31 27.53
C LYS A 212 5.65 -2.97 28.62
N THR A 213 4.48 -2.44 28.97
CA THR A 213 3.56 -3.08 29.92
C THR A 213 3.05 -4.44 29.43
N LEU A 214 3.06 -4.64 28.11
CA LEU A 214 2.67 -5.86 27.41
C LEU A 214 3.88 -6.73 27.00
N LYS A 215 5.11 -6.32 27.34
CA LYS A 215 6.38 -6.95 26.91
C LYS A 215 6.53 -7.03 25.38
N LEU A 216 6.04 -6.02 24.66
CA LEU A 216 6.11 -5.94 23.20
C LEU A 216 7.12 -4.88 22.74
N ASP A 217 7.58 -5.02 21.50
CA ASP A 217 8.48 -4.07 20.85
C ASP A 217 8.00 -3.64 19.45
N PHE A 218 8.67 -2.67 18.84
CA PHE A 218 8.42 -2.26 17.45
C PHE A 218 9.34 -2.94 16.45
N ALA A 219 8.82 -3.16 15.26
CA ALA A 219 9.60 -3.40 14.06
C ALA A 219 9.20 -2.39 12.96
N THR A 220 10.07 -2.19 11.98
CA THR A 220 9.76 -1.46 10.74
C THR A 220 9.36 -2.44 9.65
N ALA A 221 8.70 -1.96 8.59
CA ALA A 221 8.24 -2.84 7.50
C ALA A 221 9.39 -3.53 6.74
N ASP A 222 10.61 -2.99 6.82
CA ASP A 222 11.80 -3.51 6.13
C ASP A 222 12.54 -4.59 6.92
N ASP A 223 12.14 -4.87 8.18
CA ASP A 223 12.83 -5.84 9.04
C ASP A 223 12.42 -7.28 8.65
N PHE A 224 13.27 -7.98 7.91
CA PHE A 224 12.93 -9.28 7.30
C PHE A 224 12.65 -10.42 8.29
N ASP A 225 13.19 -10.35 9.51
CA ASP A 225 13.00 -11.32 10.59
C ASP A 225 12.27 -10.65 11.77
N HIS A 226 10.99 -10.30 11.57
CA HIS A 226 10.16 -9.82 12.67
C HIS A 226 10.09 -10.88 13.79
N PRO A 227 10.54 -10.56 15.02
CA PRO A 227 10.32 -11.41 16.17
C PRO A 227 8.82 -11.73 16.37
N LEU A 228 8.53 -12.78 17.12
CA LEU A 228 7.15 -13.21 17.39
C LEU A 228 6.29 -12.14 18.12
N ASP A 229 6.93 -11.13 18.72
CA ASP A 229 6.30 -10.17 19.63
C ASP A 229 6.50 -8.69 19.22
N THR A 230 6.58 -8.42 17.91
CA THR A 230 6.70 -7.04 17.41
C THR A 230 5.46 -6.54 16.69
N VAL A 231 5.06 -5.32 17.00
CA VAL A 231 4.06 -4.56 16.23
C VAL A 231 4.80 -3.68 15.23
N ILE A 232 4.32 -3.61 13.99
CA ILE A 232 4.97 -2.75 13.00
C ILE A 232 4.61 -1.29 13.28
N LEU A 233 5.62 -0.42 13.38
CA LEU A 233 5.45 1.03 13.44
C LEU A 233 6.20 1.67 12.27
N ASP A 234 5.45 2.15 11.29
CA ASP A 234 6.05 2.74 10.08
C ASP A 234 5.17 3.85 9.50
N SER A 235 5.63 4.48 8.42
CA SER A 235 4.82 5.41 7.66
C SER A 235 3.93 4.68 6.65
N VAL A 236 2.76 5.25 6.33
CA VAL A 236 1.85 4.73 5.30
C VAL A 236 2.58 4.46 3.98
N ARG A 237 3.53 5.33 3.60
CA ARG A 237 4.29 5.22 2.35
C ARG A 237 5.31 4.08 2.35
N ARG A 238 5.91 3.74 3.50
CA ARG A 238 6.87 2.63 3.61
C ARG A 238 6.18 1.28 3.77
N PHE A 239 4.96 1.28 4.32
CA PHE A 239 4.09 0.11 4.42
C PHE A 239 3.36 -0.19 3.09
N SER A 240 4.02 0.03 1.95
CA SER A 240 3.45 -0.23 0.62
C SER A 240 3.54 -1.73 0.28
N GLY A 241 2.52 -2.26 -0.39
CA GLY A 241 2.38 -3.69 -0.72
C GLY A 241 2.10 -4.62 0.47
N LEU A 242 2.06 -4.12 1.70
CA LEU A 242 1.74 -4.90 2.90
C LEU A 242 0.30 -4.64 3.36
N GLU A 243 -0.29 -5.62 4.04
CA GLU A 243 -1.62 -5.52 4.64
C GLU A 243 -1.69 -6.30 5.95
N LYS A 244 -2.57 -5.87 6.84
CA LYS A 244 -2.80 -6.48 8.15
C LYS A 244 -4.29 -6.51 8.47
N PRO A 245 -4.75 -7.52 9.23
CA PRO A 245 -6.10 -7.53 9.78
C PRO A 245 -6.47 -6.26 10.54
N ILE A 246 -5.54 -5.73 11.34
CA ILE A 246 -5.75 -4.57 12.21
C ILE A 246 -4.73 -3.48 11.89
N ILE A 247 -5.20 -2.27 11.58
CA ILE A 247 -4.36 -1.09 11.34
C ILE A 247 -4.77 0.05 12.27
N PHE A 248 -3.79 0.68 12.89
CA PHE A 248 -3.93 1.95 13.60
C PHE A 248 -3.26 3.06 12.78
N GLY A 249 -4.04 3.93 12.17
CA GLY A 249 -3.56 5.11 11.47
C GLY A 249 -3.46 6.32 12.39
N ILE A 250 -2.26 6.85 12.59
CA ILE A 250 -2.02 8.07 13.38
C ILE A 250 -1.84 9.25 12.44
N ASP A 251 -2.75 10.22 12.57
CA ASP A 251 -2.75 11.51 11.89
C ASP A 251 -2.36 11.38 10.41
N PRO A 252 -3.16 10.66 9.60
CA PRO A 252 -2.86 10.38 8.18
C PRO A 252 -3.14 11.61 7.30
N VAL A 253 -2.62 12.76 7.72
CA VAL A 253 -2.77 14.04 7.05
C VAL A 253 -1.44 14.38 6.36
N PRO A 254 -1.47 14.83 5.09
CA PRO A 254 -0.27 15.31 4.40
C PRO A 254 0.25 16.60 5.03
N HIS A 255 1.40 17.06 4.56
CA HIS A 255 1.86 18.41 4.85
C HIS A 255 0.79 19.45 4.43
N HIS A 256 0.71 20.57 5.15
CA HIS A 256 -0.36 21.57 4.95
C HIS A 256 -0.40 22.19 3.55
N THR A 257 0.69 22.12 2.79
CA THR A 257 0.79 22.56 1.40
C THR A 257 0.29 21.54 0.38
N GLN A 258 -0.13 20.35 0.83
CA GLN A 258 -0.54 19.21 0.00
C GLN A 258 -1.89 18.64 0.48
N ARG A 259 -2.78 19.48 1.00
CA ARG A 259 -4.07 19.05 1.58
C ARG A 259 -4.94 18.27 0.60
N GLU A 260 -4.79 18.50 -0.70
CA GLU A 260 -5.43 17.75 -1.77
C GLU A 260 -5.10 16.24 -1.74
N LEU A 261 -3.97 15.84 -1.14
CA LEU A 261 -3.58 14.44 -1.00
C LEU A 261 -4.22 13.73 0.19
N THR A 262 -5.00 14.43 1.02
CA THR A 262 -5.57 13.85 2.26
C THR A 262 -6.42 12.62 1.98
N ALA A 263 -7.29 12.69 0.98
CA ALA A 263 -8.14 11.57 0.59
C ALA A 263 -7.29 10.40 0.05
N ALA A 264 -6.28 10.67 -0.79
CA ALA A 264 -5.39 9.64 -1.33
C ALA A 264 -4.57 8.94 -0.21
N ILE A 265 -4.05 9.70 0.76
CA ILE A 265 -3.34 9.12 1.91
C ILE A 265 -4.29 8.26 2.76
N LEU A 266 -5.53 8.70 2.96
CA LEU A 266 -6.51 7.93 3.72
C LEU A 266 -6.89 6.64 2.98
N ILE A 267 -7.00 6.66 1.64
CA ILE A 267 -7.15 5.43 0.84
C ILE A 267 -5.94 4.54 1.00
N CYS A 268 -4.72 5.08 0.90
CA CYS A 268 -3.49 4.31 1.09
C CYS A 268 -3.38 3.69 2.47
N LEU A 269 -3.91 4.34 3.52
CA LEU A 269 -3.97 3.80 4.88
C LEU A 269 -5.03 2.69 4.97
N ALA A 270 -6.25 2.99 4.51
CA ALA A 270 -7.40 2.09 4.62
C ALA A 270 -7.19 0.80 3.82
N SER A 271 -6.54 0.87 2.65
CA SER A 271 -6.26 -0.30 1.81
C SER A 271 -5.33 -1.31 2.49
N ARG A 272 -4.58 -0.91 3.53
CA ARG A 272 -3.70 -1.79 4.32
C ARG A 272 -4.44 -2.55 5.42
N ALA A 273 -5.69 -2.18 5.70
CA ALA A 273 -6.50 -2.76 6.77
C ALA A 273 -7.50 -3.77 6.22
N MET A 274 -7.40 -5.04 6.60
CA MET A 274 -8.34 -6.05 6.10
C MET A 274 -9.66 -6.04 6.86
N THR A 275 -9.64 -5.91 8.19
CA THR A 275 -10.86 -6.09 9.01
C THR A 275 -11.14 -4.97 10.01
N GLN A 276 -10.10 -4.38 10.59
CA GLN A 276 -10.20 -3.40 11.67
C GLN A 276 -9.33 -2.21 11.32
N LEU A 277 -9.93 -1.03 11.24
CA LEU A 277 -9.22 0.22 10.96
C LEU A 277 -9.53 1.26 12.04
N HIS A 278 -8.48 1.74 12.70
CA HIS A 278 -8.57 2.82 13.68
C HIS A 278 -7.86 4.06 13.13
N VAL A 279 -8.58 5.14 12.87
CA VAL A 279 -8.03 6.41 12.37
C VAL A 279 -8.05 7.45 13.47
N LEU A 280 -6.86 7.89 13.89
CA LEU A 280 -6.63 8.64 15.11
C LEU A 280 -6.02 9.99 14.73
N TYR A 281 -6.80 11.07 14.85
CA TYR A 281 -6.34 12.42 14.55
C TYR A 281 -5.82 13.10 15.81
N GLU A 282 -4.63 13.70 15.73
CA GLU A 282 -4.06 14.49 16.83
C GLU A 282 -4.76 15.86 16.88
N LYS A 283 -5.22 16.25 18.07
CA LYS A 283 -5.76 17.60 18.36
C LYS A 283 -4.67 18.66 18.46
#